data_AF-A0A093ILQ1-F1
#
_entry.id   AF-A0A093ILQ1-F1
#
_cell.length_a   1.000
_cell.length_b   1.000
_cell.length_c   1.000
_cell.angle_alpha   90.00
_cell.angle_beta   90.00
_cell.angle_gamma   90.00
#
_symmetry.space_group_name_H-M   'P 1'
#
loop_
_entity.id
_entity.type
_entity.pdbx_description
1 polymer ?
#
loop_
_entity_poly.entity_id
_entity_poly.type
_entity_poly.pdbx_seq_one_letter_code
_entity_poly.pdbx_strand_id
1 'polypeptide(L)'
;RDTGQAKSKVRALNFRKANFQLKEFKELIDRTPWETALRAKGAEQSWQIFKDTFHRVQELSIPRCKKSGKDGKGKLKGKKEMHRQWKQGQVSWEEYRDAVQLCRDRVRKAKAWLELNLARNAKNNEKGFYRYVSQKRSVKESVSHLMNKTGKLVTRDEEKAEALNNFFASAFTGNLSSHTSPVDGPQGRDWGDRVPPTVREDQI
;
A
#
# COMPACT_ATOMS: atom_id res chain seq x y z
N ARG A 1 25.96 26.10 -23.61
CA ARG A 1 26.72 25.22 -22.69
C ARG A 1 25.70 24.37 -21.96
N ASP A 2 25.63 23.10 -22.32
CA ASP A 2 24.60 22.16 -21.87
C ASP A 2 25.16 21.36 -20.68
N THR A 3 24.83 21.76 -19.45
CA THR A 3 25.23 21.01 -18.25
C THR A 3 24.16 19.98 -17.94
N GLY A 4 24.18 18.88 -18.69
CA GLY A 4 23.39 17.70 -18.39
C GLY A 4 23.81 17.12 -17.03
N GLN A 5 22.94 17.26 -16.03
CA GLN A 5 23.07 16.56 -14.75
C GLN A 5 23.04 15.04 -14.99
N ALA A 6 24.22 14.41 -14.94
CA ALA A 6 24.35 12.97 -14.91
C ALA A 6 23.81 12.44 -13.58
N LYS A 7 22.51 12.09 -13.55
CA LYS A 7 21.91 11.37 -12.43
C LYS A 7 22.59 10.00 -12.33
N SER A 8 23.38 9.78 -11.28
CA SER A 8 23.99 8.47 -11.03
C SER A 8 22.88 7.43 -10.87
N LYS A 9 22.75 6.55 -11.86
CA LYS A 9 21.77 5.46 -11.87
C LYS A 9 22.31 4.31 -11.02
N VAL A 10 22.23 4.43 -9.70
CA VAL A 10 22.48 3.28 -8.82
C VAL A 10 21.38 2.24 -9.07
N ARG A 11 21.75 1.12 -9.70
CA ARG A 11 20.83 0.00 -10.01
C ARG A 11 20.74 -0.91 -8.78
N ALA A 12 19.58 -0.93 -8.12
CA ALA A 12 19.35 -1.75 -6.93
C ALA A 12 19.38 -3.27 -7.22
N LEU A 13 19.99 -4.03 -6.33
CA LEU A 13 20.10 -5.50 -6.40
C LEU A 13 18.80 -6.18 -5.93
N ASN A 14 18.46 -7.34 -6.52
CA ASN A 14 17.25 -8.10 -6.17
C ASN A 14 17.54 -9.23 -5.17
N PHE A 15 17.58 -8.90 -3.88
CA PHE A 15 17.88 -9.86 -2.81
C PHE A 15 16.86 -11.01 -2.70
N ARG A 16 15.63 -10.86 -3.21
CA ARG A 16 14.62 -11.93 -3.19
C ARG A 16 14.89 -13.06 -4.19
N LYS A 17 15.70 -12.78 -5.22
CA LYS A 17 16.10 -13.75 -6.25
C LYS A 17 17.61 -14.04 -6.20
N ALA A 18 18.28 -13.58 -5.15
CA ALA A 18 19.70 -13.82 -4.98
C ALA A 18 19.94 -15.32 -4.82
N ASN A 19 20.89 -15.86 -5.60
CA ASN A 19 21.36 -17.21 -5.39
C ASN A 19 22.49 -17.15 -4.35
N PHE A 20 22.11 -17.18 -3.08
CA PHE A 20 23.05 -17.25 -1.96
C PHE A 20 23.26 -18.70 -1.51
N GLN A 21 23.26 -19.68 -2.42
CA GLN A 21 23.71 -21.01 -2.01
C GLN A 21 25.08 -20.83 -1.35
N LEU A 22 25.10 -21.06 -0.03
CA LEU A 22 26.17 -20.63 0.88
C LEU A 22 27.54 -21.12 0.42
N LYS A 23 27.57 -22.21 -0.36
CA LYS A 23 28.77 -22.78 -0.96
C LYS A 23 29.35 -21.89 -2.06
N GLU A 24 28.59 -21.43 -3.04
CA GLU A 24 29.15 -20.68 -4.19
C GLU A 24 29.67 -19.28 -3.82
N PHE A 25 28.91 -18.52 -3.02
CA PHE A 25 29.33 -17.17 -2.61
C PHE A 25 30.58 -17.21 -1.71
N LYS A 26 30.57 -18.11 -0.72
CA LYS A 26 31.69 -18.29 0.20
C LYS A 26 32.91 -18.83 -0.53
N GLU A 27 32.74 -19.83 -1.39
CA GLU A 27 33.81 -20.40 -2.20
C GLU A 27 34.46 -19.37 -3.14
N LEU A 28 33.68 -18.45 -3.72
CA LEU A 28 34.22 -17.39 -4.58
C LEU A 28 35.06 -16.36 -3.79
N ILE A 29 34.68 -16.09 -2.53
CA ILE A 29 35.46 -15.24 -1.61
C ILE A 29 36.71 -15.97 -1.13
N ASP A 30 36.58 -17.25 -0.74
CA ASP A 30 37.68 -18.06 -0.20
C ASP A 30 38.75 -18.36 -1.26
N ARG A 31 38.38 -18.43 -2.54
CA ARG A 31 39.32 -18.59 -3.67
C ARG A 31 40.14 -17.33 -3.97
N THR A 32 39.83 -16.19 -3.36
CA THR A 32 40.59 -14.96 -3.60
C THR A 32 41.94 -15.05 -2.87
N PRO A 33 43.08 -14.77 -3.54
CA PRO A 33 44.42 -14.89 -2.94
C PRO A 33 44.72 -13.72 -2.00
N TRP A 34 44.03 -13.67 -0.86
CA TRP A 34 44.08 -12.57 0.12
C TRP A 34 45.49 -12.30 0.63
N GLU A 35 46.28 -13.35 0.89
CA GLU A 35 47.65 -13.19 1.36
C GLU A 35 48.54 -12.43 0.38
N THR A 36 48.32 -12.60 -0.93
CA THR A 36 49.09 -11.89 -1.96
C THR A 36 48.51 -10.51 -2.21
N ALA A 37 47.17 -10.40 -2.25
CA ALA A 37 46.46 -9.15 -2.50
C ALA A 37 46.70 -8.09 -1.40
N LEU A 38 46.93 -8.54 -0.16
CA LEU A 38 47.06 -7.68 1.01
C LEU A 38 48.53 -7.50 1.49
N ARG A 39 49.48 -8.31 1.01
CA ARG A 39 50.87 -8.41 1.52
C ARG A 39 51.64 -7.10 1.63
N ALA A 40 51.32 -6.11 0.80
CA ALA A 40 52.03 -4.83 0.70
C ALA A 40 51.09 -3.62 0.76
N LYS A 41 49.89 -3.78 1.34
CA LYS A 41 48.85 -2.75 1.35
C LYS A 41 48.58 -2.25 2.78
N GLY A 42 48.44 -0.94 2.91
CA GLY A 42 47.99 -0.33 4.16
C GLY A 42 46.52 -0.67 4.45
N ALA A 43 46.08 -0.49 5.70
CA ALA A 43 44.73 -0.88 6.15
C ALA A 43 43.60 -0.37 5.26
N GLU A 44 43.64 0.90 4.84
CA GLU A 44 42.61 1.48 3.97
C GLU A 44 42.58 0.85 2.57
N GLN A 45 43.76 0.58 2.00
CA GLN A 45 43.87 -0.06 0.69
C GLN A 45 43.42 -1.52 0.75
N SER A 46 43.79 -2.23 1.81
CA SER A 46 43.33 -3.59 2.10
C SER A 46 41.81 -3.66 2.25
N TRP A 47 41.21 -2.70 2.96
CA TRP A 47 39.77 -2.58 3.10
C TRP A 47 39.07 -2.29 1.77
N GLN A 48 39.66 -1.44 0.92
CA GLN A 48 39.11 -1.16 -0.40
C GLN A 48 39.14 -2.39 -1.31
N ILE A 49 40.24 -3.15 -1.31
CA ILE A 49 40.36 -4.40 -2.08
C ILE A 49 39.31 -5.42 -1.64
N PHE A 50 39.09 -5.53 -0.33
CA PHE A 50 38.04 -6.40 0.22
C PHE A 50 36.65 -5.96 -0.26
N LYS A 51 36.30 -4.67 -0.10
CA LYS A 51 35.01 -4.13 -0.54
C LYS A 51 34.77 -4.35 -2.03
N ASP A 52 35.77 -4.10 -2.86
CA ASP A 52 35.64 -4.22 -4.31
C ASP A 52 35.43 -5.68 -4.72
N THR A 53 36.17 -6.59 -4.10
CA THR A 53 36.01 -8.03 -4.31
C THR A 53 34.63 -8.50 -3.86
N PHE A 54 34.20 -8.11 -2.66
CA PHE A 54 32.90 -8.45 -2.11
C PHE A 54 31.75 -7.97 -3.02
N HIS A 55 31.80 -6.70 -3.45
CA HIS A 55 30.79 -6.16 -4.36
C HIS A 55 30.77 -6.88 -5.70
N ARG A 56 31.94 -7.30 -6.22
CA ARG A 56 32.02 -8.06 -7.46
C ARG A 56 31.37 -9.44 -7.32
N VAL A 57 31.63 -10.16 -6.23
CA VAL A 57 30.95 -11.43 -5.93
C VAL A 57 29.44 -11.19 -5.76
N GLN A 58 29.06 -10.12 -5.06
CA GLN A 58 27.66 -9.74 -4.87
C GLN A 58 26.92 -9.44 -6.18
N GLU A 59 27.57 -8.81 -7.16
CA GLU A 59 26.99 -8.56 -8.48
C GLU A 59 26.81 -9.84 -9.32
N LEU A 60 27.66 -10.85 -9.12
CA LEU A 60 27.57 -12.14 -9.80
C LEU A 60 26.46 -13.02 -9.20
N SER A 61 26.32 -13.02 -7.87
CA SER A 61 25.34 -13.87 -7.18
C SER A 61 23.94 -13.27 -7.07
N ILE A 62 23.80 -11.95 -7.19
CA ILE A 62 22.52 -11.25 -7.04
C ILE A 62 22.06 -10.65 -8.36
N PRO A 63 20.99 -11.19 -8.99
CA PRO A 63 20.40 -10.60 -10.17
C PRO A 63 19.98 -9.14 -9.92
N ARG A 64 20.32 -8.25 -10.84
CA ARG A 64 19.93 -6.83 -10.75
C ARG A 64 18.41 -6.69 -10.93
N CYS A 65 17.77 -5.82 -10.16
CA CYS A 65 16.37 -5.48 -10.41
C CYS A 65 16.24 -4.81 -11.78
N LYS A 66 15.52 -5.44 -12.72
CA LYS A 66 14.87 -4.66 -13.78
C LYS A 66 13.85 -3.77 -13.06
N LYS A 67 13.94 -2.45 -13.22
CA LYS A 67 12.80 -1.60 -12.90
C LYS A 67 11.67 -2.11 -13.77
N SER A 68 10.74 -2.89 -13.21
CA SER A 68 9.40 -2.87 -13.74
C SER A 68 8.98 -1.43 -13.54
N GLY A 69 8.94 -0.69 -14.65
CA GLY A 69 8.14 0.53 -14.67
C GLY A 69 6.79 0.16 -14.09
N LYS A 70 6.14 1.10 -13.41
CA LYS A 70 4.71 0.97 -13.15
C LYS A 70 4.00 0.89 -14.50
N ASP A 71 3.98 -0.29 -15.12
CA ASP A 71 3.49 -0.54 -16.48
C ASP A 71 1.97 -0.39 -16.55
N GLY A 72 1.30 -0.24 -15.40
CA GLY A 72 -0.08 0.20 -15.32
C GLY A 72 -0.28 1.67 -15.71
N LYS A 73 0.69 2.57 -15.45
CA LYS A 73 0.52 4.02 -15.70
C LYS A 73 0.73 4.42 -17.16
N GLY A 74 1.54 3.68 -17.92
CA GLY A 74 1.83 4.02 -19.33
C GLY A 74 0.62 3.86 -20.25
N LYS A 75 -0.20 2.83 -20.03
CA LYS A 75 -1.35 2.52 -20.92
C LYS A 75 -2.54 3.44 -20.71
N LEU A 76 -2.82 3.84 -19.45
CA LEU A 76 -3.85 4.83 -19.15
C LEU A 76 -3.49 6.22 -19.71
N LYS A 77 -2.18 6.51 -19.76
CA LYS A 77 -1.63 7.72 -20.39
C LYS A 77 -1.84 7.70 -21.90
N GLY A 78 -1.64 6.54 -22.55
CA GLY A 78 -1.94 6.35 -23.98
C GLY A 78 -3.42 6.57 -24.34
N LYS A 79 -4.35 6.12 -23.49
CA LYS A 79 -5.79 6.40 -23.69
C LYS A 79 -6.12 7.91 -23.63
N LYS A 80 -5.50 8.65 -22.70
CA LYS A 80 -5.69 10.12 -22.62
C LYS A 80 -5.12 10.82 -23.84
N GLU A 81 -3.98 10.36 -24.33
CA GLU A 81 -3.34 10.91 -25.53
C GLU A 81 -4.18 10.66 -26.78
N MET A 82 -4.64 9.43 -26.97
CA MET A 82 -5.55 9.06 -28.06
C MET A 82 -6.86 9.85 -28.03
N HIS A 83 -7.41 10.11 -26.85
CA HIS A 83 -8.58 10.99 -26.71
C HIS A 83 -8.28 12.42 -27.19
N ARG A 84 -7.10 12.96 -26.87
CA ARG A 84 -6.68 14.28 -27.34
C ARG A 84 -6.52 14.32 -28.86
N GLN A 85 -5.85 13.32 -29.43
CA GLN A 85 -5.61 13.21 -30.88
C GLN A 85 -6.92 13.05 -31.66
N TRP A 86 -7.86 12.23 -31.17
CA TRP A 86 -9.20 12.12 -31.74
C TRP A 86 -9.95 13.46 -31.70
N LYS A 87 -9.93 14.18 -30.56
CA LYS A 87 -10.55 15.51 -30.45
C LYS A 87 -9.92 16.55 -31.37
N GLN A 88 -8.67 16.35 -31.79
CA GLN A 88 -7.93 17.20 -32.72
C GLN A 88 -8.04 16.74 -34.19
N GLY A 89 -8.81 15.67 -34.47
CA GLY A 89 -8.99 15.14 -35.82
C GLY A 89 -7.76 14.41 -36.39
N GLN A 90 -6.75 14.12 -35.57
CA GLN A 90 -5.52 13.44 -35.99
C GLN A 90 -5.65 11.92 -36.08
N VAL A 91 -6.68 11.35 -35.46
CA VAL A 91 -6.93 9.91 -35.33
C VAL A 91 -8.40 9.66 -35.61
N SER A 92 -8.71 8.58 -36.32
CA SER A 92 -10.11 8.26 -36.65
C SER A 92 -10.89 7.87 -35.40
N TRP A 93 -12.22 7.94 -35.50
CA TRP A 93 -13.09 7.47 -34.40
C TRP A 93 -12.93 5.97 -34.15
N GLU A 94 -12.72 5.18 -35.21
CA GLU A 94 -12.49 3.73 -35.13
C GLU A 94 -11.21 3.41 -34.36
N GLU A 95 -10.09 4.06 -34.70
CA GLU A 95 -8.80 3.85 -34.03
C GLU A 95 -8.85 4.20 -32.54
N TYR A 96 -9.52 5.31 -32.21
CA TYR A 96 -9.76 5.69 -30.82
C TYR A 96 -10.63 4.66 -30.08
N ARG A 97 -11.73 4.22 -30.68
CA ARG A 97 -12.64 3.21 -30.10
C ARG A 97 -11.90 1.91 -29.81
N ASP A 98 -11.10 1.43 -30.74
CA ASP A 98 -10.32 0.20 -30.61
C ASP A 98 -9.27 0.31 -29.50
N ALA A 99 -8.55 1.43 -29.44
CA ALA A 99 -7.59 1.70 -28.38
C ALA A 99 -8.26 1.72 -26.99
N VAL A 100 -9.45 2.32 -26.89
CA VAL A 100 -10.24 2.35 -25.64
C VAL A 100 -10.68 0.95 -25.23
N GLN A 101 -11.17 0.15 -26.18
CA GLN A 101 -11.62 -1.21 -25.94
C GLN A 101 -10.46 -2.11 -25.50
N LEU A 102 -9.34 -2.06 -26.23
CA LEU A 102 -8.11 -2.79 -25.87
C LEU A 102 -7.61 -2.42 -24.48
N CYS A 103 -7.67 -1.14 -24.11
CA CYS A 103 -7.31 -0.68 -22.78
C CYS A 103 -8.25 -1.28 -21.71
N ARG A 104 -9.57 -1.25 -21.95
CA ARG A 104 -10.57 -1.84 -21.03
C ARG A 104 -10.32 -3.34 -20.85
N ASP A 105 -10.09 -4.06 -21.93
CA ASP A 105 -9.91 -5.52 -21.88
C ASP A 105 -8.61 -5.91 -21.19
N ARG A 106 -7.54 -5.16 -21.41
CA ARG A 106 -6.29 -5.35 -20.65
C ARG A 106 -6.49 -5.12 -19.15
N VAL A 107 -7.24 -4.09 -18.77
CA VAL A 107 -7.56 -3.83 -17.35
C VAL A 107 -8.42 -4.96 -16.77
N ARG A 108 -9.45 -5.41 -17.49
CA ARG A 108 -10.30 -6.54 -17.07
C ARG A 108 -9.48 -7.82 -16.88
N LYS A 109 -8.63 -8.17 -17.85
CA LYS A 109 -7.75 -9.36 -17.79
C LYS A 109 -6.76 -9.26 -16.63
N ALA A 110 -6.12 -8.11 -16.44
CA ALA A 110 -5.20 -7.90 -15.32
C ALA A 110 -5.91 -8.02 -13.96
N LYS A 111 -7.14 -7.49 -13.86
CA LYS A 111 -7.96 -7.62 -12.65
C LYS A 111 -8.35 -9.08 -12.38
N ALA A 112 -8.88 -9.79 -13.38
CA ALA A 112 -9.25 -11.20 -13.25
C ALA A 112 -8.05 -12.07 -12.88
N TRP A 113 -6.87 -11.80 -13.47
CA TRP A 113 -5.64 -12.50 -13.13
C TRP A 113 -5.18 -12.24 -11.69
N LEU A 114 -5.30 -11.01 -11.19
CA LEU A 114 -5.04 -10.67 -9.79
C LEU A 114 -6.00 -11.42 -8.85
N GLU A 115 -7.29 -11.39 -9.12
CA GLU A 115 -8.32 -12.07 -8.32
C GLU A 115 -8.11 -13.59 -8.29
N LEU A 116 -7.79 -14.20 -9.44
CA LEU A 116 -7.45 -15.61 -9.55
C LEU A 116 -6.21 -15.96 -8.70
N ASN A 117 -5.17 -15.15 -8.75
CA ASN A 117 -3.96 -15.37 -7.95
C ASN A 117 -4.22 -15.22 -6.45
N LEU A 118 -5.07 -14.28 -6.05
CA LEU A 118 -5.46 -14.11 -4.65
C LEU A 118 -6.27 -15.33 -4.17
N ALA A 119 -7.22 -15.82 -4.96
CA ALA A 119 -8.00 -17.01 -4.63
C ALA A 119 -7.12 -18.26 -4.53
N ARG A 120 -6.23 -18.49 -5.51
CA ARG A 120 -5.28 -19.62 -5.50
C ARG A 120 -4.35 -19.61 -4.29
N ASN A 121 -3.91 -18.42 -3.87
CA ASN A 121 -2.99 -18.26 -2.74
C ASN A 121 -3.70 -17.96 -1.42
N ALA A 122 -5.02 -18.14 -1.32
CA ALA A 122 -5.77 -17.80 -0.11
C ALA A 122 -5.24 -18.53 1.13
N LYS A 123 -4.85 -19.81 1.00
CA LYS A 123 -4.27 -20.60 2.10
C LYS A 123 -2.89 -20.10 2.54
N ASN A 124 -2.06 -19.67 1.60
CA ASN A 124 -0.68 -19.24 1.87
C ASN A 124 -0.57 -17.75 2.23
N ASN A 125 -1.57 -16.95 1.86
CA ASN A 125 -1.61 -15.51 2.03
C ASN A 125 -3.04 -15.04 2.34
N GLU A 126 -3.57 -15.58 3.42
CA GLU A 126 -4.93 -15.33 3.90
C GLU A 126 -5.17 -13.82 4.13
N LYS A 127 -4.19 -13.15 4.77
CA LYS A 127 -4.21 -11.69 5.00
C LYS A 127 -4.33 -10.89 3.69
N GLY A 128 -3.66 -11.32 2.63
CA GLY A 128 -3.73 -10.66 1.33
C GLY A 128 -5.10 -10.79 0.67
N PHE A 129 -5.71 -11.96 0.77
CA PHE A 129 -7.05 -12.24 0.25
C PHE A 129 -8.12 -11.42 1.00
N TYR A 130 -8.17 -11.52 2.33
CA TYR A 130 -9.16 -10.78 3.12
C TYR A 130 -9.00 -9.26 3.01
N ARG A 131 -7.76 -8.75 2.89
CA ARG A 131 -7.53 -7.31 2.62
C ARG A 131 -8.12 -6.86 1.28
N TYR A 132 -8.01 -7.68 0.23
CA TYR A 132 -8.62 -7.36 -1.06
C TYR A 132 -10.15 -7.38 -0.96
N VAL A 133 -10.71 -8.39 -0.30
CA VAL A 133 -12.15 -8.51 -0.07
C VAL A 133 -12.68 -7.34 0.76
N SER A 134 -12.00 -6.95 1.84
CA SER A 134 -12.41 -5.80 2.67
C SER A 134 -12.32 -4.49 1.90
N GLN A 135 -11.28 -4.28 1.08
CA GLN A 135 -11.18 -3.11 0.19
C GLN A 135 -12.28 -3.08 -0.88
N LYS A 136 -12.78 -4.25 -1.31
CA LYS A 136 -13.89 -4.34 -2.27
C LYS A 136 -15.26 -4.18 -1.61
N ARG A 137 -15.41 -4.70 -0.40
CA ARG A 137 -16.64 -4.62 0.41
C ARG A 137 -16.79 -3.28 1.11
N SER A 138 -15.72 -2.51 1.28
CA SER A 138 -15.81 -1.15 1.74
C SER A 138 -16.55 -0.33 0.69
N VAL A 139 -17.87 -0.28 0.79
CA VAL A 139 -18.60 0.94 0.48
C VAL A 139 -17.87 2.00 1.27
N LYS A 140 -17.27 2.97 0.57
CA LYS A 140 -16.80 4.17 1.24
C LYS A 140 -18.04 4.70 1.91
N GLU A 141 -18.14 4.53 3.23
CA GLU A 141 -19.23 5.07 4.02
C GLU A 141 -19.18 6.56 3.71
N SER A 142 -20.04 6.97 2.78
CA SER A 142 -20.20 8.37 2.45
C SER A 142 -20.67 8.95 3.75
N VAL A 143 -19.95 9.94 4.28
CA VAL A 143 -20.49 10.73 5.38
C VAL A 143 -21.87 11.15 4.92
N SER A 144 -22.90 10.62 5.58
CA SER A 144 -24.28 10.94 5.28
C SER A 144 -24.42 12.45 5.35
N HIS A 145 -25.20 13.05 4.46
CA HIS A 145 -25.47 14.48 4.56
C HIS A 145 -25.97 14.79 5.98
N LEU A 146 -25.35 15.78 6.62
CA LEU A 146 -25.68 16.17 7.98
C LEU A 146 -27.17 16.55 8.02
N MET A 147 -27.91 16.02 8.99
CA MET A 147 -29.30 16.41 9.23
C MET A 147 -29.35 17.33 10.45
N ASN A 148 -30.20 18.36 10.39
CA ASN A 148 -30.43 19.22 11.54
C ASN A 148 -31.35 18.53 12.56
N LYS A 149 -31.56 19.17 13.72
CA LYS A 149 -32.45 18.67 14.79
C LYS A 149 -33.89 18.42 14.33
N THR A 150 -34.31 19.05 13.23
CA THR A 150 -35.63 18.93 12.60
C THR A 150 -35.70 17.79 11.57
N GLY A 151 -34.60 17.04 11.37
CA GLY A 151 -34.53 15.93 10.40
C GLY A 151 -34.39 16.37 8.94
N LYS A 152 -34.15 17.66 8.67
CA LYS A 152 -33.95 18.20 7.31
C LYS A 152 -32.46 18.15 6.94
N LEU A 153 -32.19 17.84 5.68
CA LEU A 153 -30.85 17.80 5.11
C LEU A 153 -30.22 19.19 5.09
N VAL A 154 -29.03 19.31 5.68
CA VAL A 154 -28.32 20.58 5.82
C VAL A 154 -27.53 20.86 4.54
N THR A 155 -27.85 21.97 3.88
CA THR A 155 -27.22 22.37 2.61
C THR A 155 -26.21 23.51 2.79
N ARG A 156 -26.48 24.47 3.70
CA ARG A 156 -25.63 25.63 3.98
C ARG A 156 -24.49 25.29 4.95
N ASP A 157 -23.34 25.93 4.78
CA ASP A 157 -22.15 25.66 5.59
C ASP A 157 -22.28 26.18 7.03
N GLU A 158 -23.00 27.30 7.24
CA GLU A 158 -23.27 27.83 8.59
C GLU A 158 -24.08 26.84 9.42
N GLU A 159 -25.13 26.26 8.83
CA GLU A 159 -25.98 25.26 9.47
C GLU A 159 -25.21 23.98 9.79
N LYS A 160 -24.24 23.58 8.95
CA LYS A 160 -23.37 22.42 9.23
C LYS A 160 -22.49 22.68 10.43
N ALA A 161 -21.87 23.86 10.49
CA ALA A 161 -21.02 24.26 11.61
C ALA A 161 -21.81 24.28 12.92
N GLU A 162 -23.01 24.83 12.89
CA GLU A 162 -23.87 24.92 14.07
C GLU A 162 -24.36 23.54 14.54
N ALA A 163 -24.75 22.65 13.63
CA ALA A 163 -25.15 21.29 13.96
C ALA A 163 -23.99 20.47 14.55
N LEU A 164 -22.76 20.60 14.02
CA LEU A 164 -21.56 19.98 14.59
C LEU A 164 -21.21 20.57 15.97
N ASN A 165 -21.30 21.90 16.12
CA ASN A 165 -21.04 22.56 17.40
C ASN A 165 -22.03 22.13 18.49
N ASN A 166 -23.31 22.02 18.14
CA ASN A 166 -24.35 21.49 19.03
C ASN A 166 -24.06 20.04 19.47
N PHE A 167 -23.65 19.17 18.53
CA PHE A 167 -23.30 17.78 18.85
C PHE A 167 -22.08 17.72 19.77
N PHE A 168 -21.05 18.53 19.48
CA PHE A 168 -19.87 18.63 20.32
C PHE A 168 -20.23 19.12 21.72
N ALA A 169 -20.96 20.23 21.86
CA ALA A 169 -21.41 20.75 23.14
C ALA A 169 -22.24 19.70 23.92
N SER A 170 -23.12 18.96 23.25
CA SER A 170 -23.91 17.88 23.88
C SER A 170 -23.04 16.75 24.44
N ALA A 171 -21.92 16.42 23.80
CA ALA A 171 -21.03 15.36 24.30
C ALA A 171 -20.26 15.78 25.56
N PHE A 172 -20.04 17.08 25.76
CA PHE A 172 -19.30 17.62 26.90
C PHE A 172 -20.18 18.26 27.97
N THR A 173 -21.44 18.54 27.66
CA THR A 173 -22.45 19.00 28.62
C THR A 173 -23.11 17.77 29.24
N GLY A 174 -22.36 17.05 30.08
CA GLY A 174 -22.95 16.05 30.97
C GLY A 174 -23.93 16.75 31.91
N ASN A 175 -25.12 16.15 32.12
CA ASN A 175 -26.11 16.65 33.05
C ASN A 175 -25.45 16.94 34.40
N LEU A 176 -25.23 18.22 34.70
CA LEU A 176 -24.90 18.69 36.04
C LEU A 176 -26.19 18.57 36.87
N SER A 177 -26.56 17.33 37.18
CA SER A 177 -27.51 17.04 38.25
C SER A 177 -26.84 17.53 39.52
N SER A 178 -27.31 18.67 40.02
CA SER A 178 -26.83 19.37 41.20
C SER A 178 -26.54 18.39 42.34
N HIS A 179 -25.32 18.46 42.85
CA HIS A 179 -24.90 17.78 44.06
C HIS A 179 -25.83 18.12 45.23
N THR A 180 -26.56 17.13 45.72
CA THR A 180 -27.00 17.06 47.11
C THR A 180 -26.37 15.81 47.72
N SER A 181 -25.26 15.98 48.43
CA SER A 181 -24.73 15.00 49.38
C SER A 181 -25.37 15.28 50.76
N PRO A 182 -25.66 14.27 51.60
CA PRO A 182 -24.58 13.63 52.36
C PRO A 182 -24.76 12.12 52.71
N VAL A 183 -23.62 11.42 52.69
CA VAL A 183 -23.12 10.41 53.67
C VAL A 183 -23.99 9.19 54.00
N ASP A 184 -23.57 7.98 53.56
CA ASP A 184 -23.03 6.90 54.43
C ASP A 184 -22.72 5.60 53.66
N GLY A 185 -21.59 4.95 53.98
CA GLY A 185 -21.43 3.47 53.85
C GLY A 185 -20.70 2.87 52.63
N PRO A 186 -19.67 2.01 52.81
CA PRO A 186 -18.84 1.44 51.74
C PRO A 186 -19.12 -0.04 51.44
N GLN A 187 -19.31 -0.40 50.16
CA GLN A 187 -19.18 -1.77 49.59
C GLN A 187 -19.52 -1.66 48.10
N GLY A 188 -18.91 -2.33 47.14
CA GLY A 188 -18.03 -3.48 47.09
C GLY A 188 -17.97 -3.84 45.60
N ARG A 189 -16.88 -4.49 45.19
CA ARG A 189 -16.60 -5.00 43.84
C ARG A 189 -17.85 -5.54 43.10
N ASP A 190 -17.93 -5.33 41.78
CA ASP A 190 -17.85 -6.44 40.81
C ASP A 190 -17.73 -5.93 39.36
N TRP A 191 -16.76 -6.48 38.61
CA TRP A 191 -16.68 -6.36 37.15
C TRP A 191 -17.09 -7.72 36.58
N GLY A 192 -18.40 -7.90 36.40
CA GLY A 192 -19.04 -8.97 35.62
C GLY A 192 -20.40 -8.43 35.19
N ASP A 193 -20.95 -8.63 34.00
CA ASP A 193 -20.77 -9.62 32.96
C ASP A 193 -21.19 -8.93 31.65
N ARG A 194 -20.42 -9.08 30.57
CA ARG A 194 -20.98 -8.94 29.21
C ARG A 194 -21.12 -10.32 28.63
N VAL A 195 -22.31 -10.90 28.79
CA VAL A 195 -22.75 -12.03 27.98
C VAL A 195 -22.92 -11.55 26.54
N PRO A 196 -22.31 -12.20 25.53
CA PRO A 196 -22.54 -11.89 24.11
C PRO A 196 -23.92 -12.40 23.67
N PRO A 197 -24.60 -11.71 22.73
CA PRO A 197 -25.94 -12.09 22.30
C PRO A 197 -25.93 -13.37 21.47
N THR A 198 -26.80 -14.30 21.89
CA THR A 198 -27.09 -15.60 21.27
C THR A 198 -27.62 -15.45 19.84
N VAL A 199 -26.92 -16.09 18.91
CA VAL A 199 -27.38 -16.39 17.55
C VAL A 199 -28.54 -17.38 17.63
N ARG A 200 -29.70 -17.05 17.03
CA ARG A 200 -30.73 -18.04 16.73
C ARG A 200 -30.52 -18.52 15.30
N GLU A 201 -30.13 -19.77 15.18
CA GLU A 201 -30.16 -20.56 13.95
C GLU A 201 -31.61 -21.00 13.72
N ASP A 202 -32.22 -20.55 12.62
CA ASP A 202 -33.38 -21.23 12.04
C ASP A 202 -32.86 -22.29 11.06
N GLN A 203 -33.31 -23.52 11.22
CA GLN A 203 -33.15 -24.56 10.21
C GLN A 203 -34.42 -25.41 10.09
N ILE A 204 -34.79 -25.59 8.81
CA ILE A 204 -35.73 -26.54 8.17
C ILE A 204 -37.23 -26.21 8.31
#